data_AF-A0A972D020-F1
#
_entry.id   AF-A0A972D020-F1
#
_cell.length_a   1.000
_cell.length_b   1.000
_cell.length_c   1.000
_cell.angle_alpha   90.00
_cell.angle_beta   90.00
_cell.angle_gamma   90.00
#
_symmetry.space_group_name_H-M   'P 1'
#
loop_
_entity.id
_entity.type
_entity.pdbx_description
1 polymer ?
#
loop_
_entity_poly.entity_id
_entity_poly.type
_entity_poly.pdbx_seq_one_letter_code
_entity_poly.pdbx_strand_id
1 'polypeptide(L)' 'MRLGREFYTRNTILVARDLLGKVLVYNDGETTCKGKIVETEAYIGTKDDGAHFHK' A
#
# COMPACT_ATOMS: atom_id res chain seq x y z
N MET A 1 -14.82 3.76 3.52
CA MET A 1 -14.22 4.38 4.72
C MET A 1 -12.70 4.44 4.52
N ARG A 2 -12.04 5.53 4.91
CA ARG A 2 -10.57 5.62 4.84
C ARG A 2 -9.97 4.63 5.84
N LEU A 3 -8.95 3.88 5.42
CA LEU A 3 -8.24 2.97 6.30
C LEU A 3 -7.46 3.79 7.33
N GLY A 4 -7.54 3.40 8.61
CA GLY A 4 -6.83 4.05 9.71
C GLY A 4 -5.35 3.67 9.77
N ARG A 5 -4.58 4.36 10.61
CA ARG A 5 -3.15 4.08 10.81
C ARG A 5 -2.88 2.61 11.20
N GLU A 6 -3.74 2.04 12.04
CA GLU A 6 -3.66 0.64 12.47
C GLU A 6 -3.67 -0.38 11.32
N PHE A 7 -4.27 -0.05 10.18
CA PHE A 7 -4.21 -0.92 9.01
C PHE A 7 -2.79 -1.00 8.44
N TYR A 8 -2.06 0.12 8.45
CA TYR A 8 -0.75 0.28 7.83
C TYR A 8 0.40 -0.08 8.77
N THR A 9 0.23 0.07 10.08
CA THR A 9 1.26 -0.23 11.10
C THR A 9 1.28 -1.71 11.48
N ARG A 10 1.35 -2.58 10.48
CA ARG A 10 1.40 -4.05 10.62
C ARG A 10 2.55 -4.61 9.80
N ASN A 11 2.73 -5.93 9.84
CA ASN A 11 3.67 -6.63 8.97
C ASN A 11 3.41 -6.30 7.48
N THR A 12 4.43 -5.85 6.75
CA THR A 12 4.35 -5.39 5.35
C THR A 12 3.72 -6.40 4.41
N ILE A 13 4.00 -7.70 4.59
CA ILE A 13 3.44 -8.77 3.75
C ILE A 13 1.91 -8.83 3.93
N LEU A 14 1.43 -8.72 5.18
CA LEU A 14 0.00 -8.70 5.46
C LEU A 14 -0.67 -7.44 4.90
N VAL A 15 0.00 -6.29 5.00
CA VAL A 15 -0.51 -5.02 4.44
C VAL A 15 -0.65 -5.13 2.91
N ALA A 16 0.37 -5.61 2.20
CA ALA A 16 0.34 -5.78 0.76
C ALA A 16 -0.82 -6.70 0.33
N ARG A 17 -0.94 -7.88 0.94
CA ARG A 17 -2.05 -8.80 0.65
C ARG A 17 -3.42 -8.20 0.93
N ASP A 18 -3.59 -7.54 2.07
CA ASP A 18 -4.88 -7.00 2.50
C ASP A 18 -5.27 -5.71 1.74
N LEU A 19 -4.33 -5.08 1.02
CA LEU A 19 -4.58 -3.96 0.12
C LEU A 19 -5.27 -4.39 -1.18
N LEU A 20 -5.12 -5.65 -1.60
CA LEU A 20 -5.81 -6.15 -2.79
C LEU A 20 -7.33 -6.00 -2.65
N GLY A 21 -7.95 -5.46 -3.70
CA GLY A 21 -9.38 -5.16 -3.73
C GLY A 21 -9.79 -3.87 -3.00
N LYS A 22 -8.87 -3.20 -2.28
CA LYS A 22 -9.14 -1.85 -1.74
C LYS A 22 -9.15 -0.82 -2.87
N VAL A 23 -9.77 0.32 -2.60
CA VAL A 23 -9.87 1.43 -3.56
C VAL A 23 -8.93 2.55 -3.13
N LEU A 24 -7.96 2.87 -3.99
CA LEU A 24 -7.18 4.10 -3.88
C LEU A 24 -8.04 5.25 -4.40
N VAL A 25 -8.08 6.34 -3.62
CA VAL A 25 -8.84 7.54 -3.96
C VAL A 25 -7.87 8.71 -4.01
N TYR A 26 -7.84 9.40 -5.14
CA TYR A 26 -7.16 10.68 -5.31
C TYR A 26 -8.21 11.76 -5.51
N ASN A 27 -8.05 12.89 -4.83
CA ASN A 27 -8.93 14.05 -4.93
C ASN A 27 -8.08 15.32 -4.76
N ASP A 28 -8.16 16.23 -5.73
CA ASP A 28 -7.43 17.50 -5.77
C ASP A 28 -8.31 18.73 -5.46
N GLY A 29 -9.54 18.50 -5.00
CA GLY A 29 -10.55 19.53 -4.73
C GLY A 29 -11.57 19.71 -5.86
N GLU A 30 -11.23 19.32 -7.10
CA GLU A 30 -12.10 19.48 -8.27
C GLU A 30 -12.48 18.13 -8.88
N THR A 31 -11.50 17.22 -8.98
CA THR A 31 -11.66 15.90 -9.59
C THR A 31 -11.45 14.81 -8.55
N THR A 32 -12.23 13.72 -8.66
CA THR A 32 -12.00 12.50 -7.88
C THR A 32 -11.68 11.33 -8.81
N CYS A 33 -10.46 10.80 -8.67
CA CYS A 33 -10.02 9.59 -9.35
C CYS A 33 -10.04 8.41 -8.38
N LYS A 34 -10.55 7.27 -8.83
CA LYS A 34 -10.61 6.03 -8.02
C LYS A 34 -10.09 4.85 -8.82
N GLY A 35 -9.29 4.01 -8.18
CA GLY A 35 -8.78 2.78 -8.76
C GLY A 35 -8.84 1.65 -7.75
N LYS A 36 -9.25 0.46 -8.18
CA LYS A 36 -9.13 -0.75 -7.36
C LYS A 36 -7.69 -1.25 -7.45
N ILE A 37 -7.09 -1.53 -6.31
CA ILE A 37 -5.77 -2.15 -6.22
C ILE A 37 -5.92 -3.61 -6.64
N VAL A 38 -5.26 -3.99 -7.72
CA VAL A 38 -5.27 -5.36 -8.27
C VAL A 38 -3.94 -6.07 -8.11
N GLU A 39 -2.88 -5.34 -7.76
CA GLU A 39 -1.52 -5.84 -7.62
C GLU A 39 -0.78 -5.04 -6.54
N THR A 40 0.10 -5.71 -5.79
CA THR A 40 0.93 -5.14 -4.72
C THR A 40 2.22 -5.93 -4.57
N GLU A 41 3.30 -5.26 -4.20
CA GLU A 41 4.57 -5.87 -3.81
C GLU A 41 4.92 -5.51 -2.36
N ALA A 42 5.61 -6.41 -1.66
CA ALA A 42 6.09 -6.20 -0.30
C ALA A 42 7.62 -6.26 -0.28
N TYR A 43 8.24 -5.18 0.20
CA TYR A 43 9.70 -5.07 0.34
C TYR A 43 10.10 -5.20 1.81
N ILE A 44 10.97 -6.16 2.14
CA ILE A 44 11.20 -6.62 3.53
C ILE A 44 12.61 -6.34 4.09
N GLY A 45 13.05 -5.10 3.94
CA GLY A 45 14.23 -4.59 4.64
C GLY A 45 15.55 -5.11 4.06
N THR A 46 16.58 -5.23 4.88
CA THR A 46 17.95 -5.42 4.40
C THR A 46 18.21 -6.78 3.74
N LYS A 47 17.40 -7.82 3.98
CA LYS A 47 17.60 -9.11 3.30
C LYS A 47 16.91 -9.22 1.94
N ASP A 48 16.25 -8.14 1.52
CA ASP A 48 15.53 -8.06 0.28
C ASP A 48 16.33 -7.22 -0.72
N ASP A 49 16.97 -7.88 -1.68
CA ASP A 49 17.79 -7.23 -2.71
C ASP A 49 16.96 -6.31 -3.62
N GLY A 50 15.64 -6.49 -3.68
CA GLY A 50 14.74 -5.57 -4.37
C GLY A 50 14.46 -4.29 -3.58
N ALA A 51 14.76 -4.26 -2.28
CA ALA A 51 14.45 -3.13 -1.42
C ALA A 51 15.52 -2.03 -1.48
N HIS A 52 15.10 -0.79 -1.73
CA HIS A 52 15.99 0.39 -1.74
C HIS A 52 16.55 0.79 -0.36
N PHE A 53 16.11 0.14 0.72
CA PHE A 53 16.56 0.44 2.08
C PHE A 53 18.00 -0.03 2.37
N HIS A 54 18.68 -0.59 1.37
CA HIS A 54 20.08 -0.99 1.42
C HIS A 54 20.98 0.09 0.81
N LYS A 55 21.61 0.89 1.67
CA LYS A 55 22.90 1.53 1.43
C LYS A 55 23.72 1.53 2.70
#